data_AF-A0A9D7IUR0-F1
#
_entry.id   AF-A0A9D7IUR0-F1
#
_cell.length_a   1.000
_cell.length_b   1.000
_cell.length_c   1.000
_cell.angle_alpha   90.00
_cell.angle_beta   90.00
_cell.angle_gamma   90.00
#
_symmetry.space_group_name_H-M   'P 1'
#
loop_
_entity.id
_entity.type
_entity.pdbx_description
1 polymer ?
#
loop_
_entity_poly.entity_id
_entity_poly.type
_entity_poly.pdbx_seq_one_letter_code
_entity_poly.pdbx_strand_id
1 'polypeptide(L)'
;MAHERILFEQHWRALRSKKVAVQQLLIPETLDLTPAQASAFDQVVPELEENGFETSRLSGRTIAIKALPAILSPGLAQSLLIDLLDAIEDDRRGLSMDEISSEIAASLACRAAIKINMPLAQERCTG
;
A
#
# COMPACT_ATOMS: atom_id res chain seq x y z
N MET A 1 -19.93 11.59 -3.37
CA MET A 1 -19.47 10.18 -3.34
C MET A 1 -18.53 10.04 -2.16
N ALA A 2 -19.08 9.88 -0.96
CA ALA A 2 -18.33 9.92 0.31
C ALA A 2 -18.69 8.76 1.25
N HIS A 3 -19.47 7.79 0.77
CA HIS A 3 -19.96 6.67 1.56
C HIS A 3 -19.20 5.34 1.33
N GLU A 4 -18.44 5.20 0.23
CA GLU A 4 -17.55 4.05 0.02
C GLU A 4 -16.25 4.13 0.83
N ARG A 5 -15.78 5.35 1.16
CA ARG A 5 -14.54 5.60 1.93
C ARG A 5 -14.60 5.06 3.37
N ILE A 6 -15.71 5.31 4.06
CA ILE A 6 -15.83 5.03 5.50
C ILE A 6 -15.93 3.52 5.78
N LEU A 7 -16.61 2.77 4.90
CA LEU A 7 -16.76 1.32 5.02
C LEU A 7 -15.41 0.61 4.88
N PHE A 8 -14.60 1.04 3.92
CA PHE A 8 -13.26 0.48 3.77
C PHE A 8 -12.37 0.85 4.96
N GLU A 9 -12.37 2.10 5.43
CA GLU A 9 -11.56 2.51 6.59
C GLU A 9 -11.88 1.72 7.86
N GLN A 10 -13.16 1.44 8.11
CA GLN A 10 -13.57 0.61 9.24
C GLN A 10 -13.13 -0.85 9.05
N HIS A 11 -13.26 -1.39 7.84
CA HIS A 11 -12.77 -2.74 7.53
C HIS A 11 -11.24 -2.87 7.62
N TRP A 12 -10.50 -1.85 7.18
CA TRP A 12 -9.04 -1.80 7.23
C TRP A 12 -8.51 -1.67 8.65
N ARG A 13 -9.11 -0.80 9.48
CA ARG A 13 -8.79 -0.71 10.91
C ARG A 13 -9.11 -2.02 11.65
N ALA A 14 -10.20 -2.69 11.30
CA ALA A 14 -10.54 -3.99 11.85
C ALA A 14 -9.57 -5.11 11.39
N LEU A 15 -9.06 -5.05 10.14
CA LEU A 15 -8.03 -5.96 9.62
C LEU A 15 -6.66 -5.72 10.28
N ARG A 16 -6.26 -4.46 10.50
CA ARG A 16 -5.02 -4.10 11.22
C ARG A 16 -5.01 -4.65 12.65
N SER A 17 -6.19 -4.82 13.25
CA SER A 17 -6.38 -5.44 14.57
C SER A 17 -6.30 -6.99 14.56
N LYS A 18 -6.26 -7.62 13.38
CA LYS A 18 -6.10 -9.08 13.21
C LYS A 18 -5.09 -9.39 12.09
N LYS A 19 -3.79 -9.35 12.43
CA LYS A 19 -2.63 -9.82 11.63
C LYS A 19 -2.82 -9.68 10.11
N VAL A 20 -2.29 -8.60 9.52
CA VAL A 20 -2.28 -8.39 8.07
C VAL A 20 -1.82 -9.69 7.37
N ALA A 21 -2.69 -10.26 6.53
CA ALA A 21 -2.33 -11.42 5.75
C ALA A 21 -1.30 -11.00 4.71
N VAL A 22 -0.10 -11.56 4.77
CA VAL A 22 1.01 -11.26 3.86
C VAL A 22 1.11 -12.39 2.84
N GLN A 23 1.29 -12.03 1.57
CA GLN A 23 1.68 -12.96 0.52
C GLN A 23 3.14 -12.67 0.12
N GLN A 24 3.97 -13.71 0.12
CA GLN A 24 5.32 -13.62 -0.42
C GLN A 24 5.26 -13.73 -1.94
N LEU A 25 6.05 -12.90 -2.62
CA LEU A 25 6.20 -12.95 -4.06
C LEU A 25 7.10 -14.12 -4.44
N LEU A 26 6.68 -14.89 -5.45
CA LEU A 26 7.53 -15.94 -6.05
C LEU A 26 8.81 -15.36 -6.65
N ILE A 27 8.72 -14.14 -7.16
CA ILE A 27 9.84 -13.38 -7.74
C ILE A 27 9.83 -11.99 -7.09
N PRO A 28 10.90 -11.58 -6.39
CA PRO A 28 10.98 -10.25 -5.82
C PRO A 28 10.90 -9.19 -6.92
N GLU A 29 10.05 -8.18 -6.71
CA GLU A 29 9.87 -7.07 -7.64
C GLU A 29 10.87 -5.96 -7.28
N THR A 30 11.71 -5.55 -8.24
CA THR A 30 12.68 -4.47 -8.00
C THR A 30 12.13 -3.12 -8.45
N LEU A 31 12.27 -2.12 -7.59
CA LEU A 31 11.89 -0.74 -7.87
C LEU A 31 13.11 0.18 -7.72
N ASP A 32 13.36 1.03 -8.72
CA ASP A 32 14.34 2.09 -8.64
C ASP A 32 13.68 3.40 -8.20
N LEU A 33 14.22 4.00 -7.13
CA LEU A 33 13.70 5.20 -6.50
C LEU A 33 14.51 6.42 -6.93
N THR A 34 13.88 7.59 -6.95
CA THR A 34 14.59 8.87 -7.00
C THR A 34 15.35 9.12 -5.69
N PRO A 35 16.33 10.04 -5.65
CA PRO A 35 17.03 10.37 -4.41
C PRO A 35 16.09 10.86 -3.30
N ALA A 36 15.03 11.58 -3.67
CA ALA A 36 14.03 12.08 -2.74
C ALA A 36 13.14 10.95 -2.22
N GLN A 37 12.63 10.09 -3.10
CA GLN A 37 11.88 8.88 -2.73
C GLN A 37 12.69 7.93 -1.86
N ALA A 38 13.99 7.76 -2.11
CA ALA A 38 14.85 6.92 -1.28
C ALA A 38 15.00 7.43 0.16
N SER A 39 14.91 8.76 0.35
CA SER A 39 14.92 9.41 1.68
C SER A 39 13.57 9.30 2.38
N ALA A 40 12.47 9.45 1.64
CA ALA A 40 11.13 9.22 2.16
C ALA A 40 10.94 7.75 2.56
N PHE A 41 11.42 6.82 1.73
CA PHE A 41 11.33 5.38 1.96
C PHE A 41 11.96 4.98 3.29
N ASP A 42 13.16 5.48 3.60
CA ASP A 42 13.86 5.17 4.85
C ASP A 42 13.03 5.51 6.11
N GLN A 43 12.22 6.57 6.03
CA GLN A 43 11.34 7.00 7.12
C GLN A 43 10.09 6.13 7.27
N VAL A 44 9.63 5.52 6.17
CA VAL A 44 8.38 4.76 6.14
C VAL A 44 8.52 3.26 6.05
N VAL A 45 9.73 2.72 5.84
CA VAL A 45 10.01 1.28 5.91
C VAL A 45 9.40 0.61 7.14
N PRO A 46 9.62 1.08 8.38
CA PRO A 46 9.05 0.41 9.56
C PRO A 46 7.52 0.35 9.51
N GLU A 47 6.90 1.42 9.02
CA GLU A 47 5.44 1.53 8.91
C GLU A 47 4.89 0.61 7.79
N LEU A 48 5.61 0.50 6.67
CA LEU A 48 5.32 -0.44 5.59
C LEU A 48 5.37 -1.90 6.08
N GLU A 49 6.35 -2.24 6.91
CA GLU A 49 6.49 -3.57 7.51
C GLU A 49 5.31 -3.90 8.45
N GLU A 50 4.88 -2.95 9.28
CA GLU A 50 3.68 -3.12 10.12
C GLU A 50 2.40 -3.31 9.29
N ASN A 51 2.35 -2.73 8.09
CA ASN A 51 1.25 -2.88 7.15
C ASN A 51 1.39 -4.12 6.25
N GLY A 52 2.37 -5.00 6.47
CA GLY A 52 2.50 -6.29 5.79
C GLY A 52 3.31 -6.26 4.49
N PHE A 53 4.10 -5.22 4.26
CA PHE A 53 5.10 -5.20 3.19
C PHE A 53 6.44 -5.73 3.70
N GLU A 54 7.10 -6.55 2.90
CA GLU A 54 8.49 -6.92 3.15
C GLU A 54 9.34 -6.36 2.03
N THR A 55 10.17 -5.37 2.35
CA THR A 55 11.02 -4.68 1.37
C THR A 55 12.48 -4.78 1.79
N SER A 56 13.39 -4.83 0.82
CA SER A 56 14.82 -5.02 1.06
C SER A 56 15.60 -4.08 0.17
N ARG A 57 16.50 -3.28 0.75
CA ARG A 57 17.39 -2.42 -0.05
C ARG A 57 18.44 -3.28 -0.77
N LEU A 58 18.54 -3.14 -2.09
CA LEU A 58 19.54 -3.82 -2.91
C LEU A 58 20.77 -2.94 -3.13
N SER A 59 20.52 -1.72 -3.62
CA SER A 59 21.52 -0.68 -3.88
C SER A 59 20.95 0.64 -3.39
N GLY A 60 21.77 1.67 -3.14
CA GLY A 60 21.33 2.89 -2.43
C GLY A 60 19.95 3.45 -2.81
N ARG A 61 19.56 3.35 -4.09
CA ARG A 61 18.27 3.77 -4.63
C ARG A 61 17.35 2.65 -5.13
N THR A 62 17.81 1.41 -5.12
CA THR A 62 17.06 0.27 -5.65
C THR A 62 16.58 -0.60 -4.49
N ILE A 63 15.28 -0.87 -4.44
CA ILE A 63 14.65 -1.71 -3.44
C ILE A 63 14.04 -2.95 -4.10
N ALA A 64 13.91 -4.03 -3.35
CA ALA A 64 13.21 -5.24 -3.73
C ALA A 64 12.02 -5.45 -2.81
N ILE A 65 10.83 -5.61 -3.39
CA ILE A 65 9.62 -6.01 -2.69
C ILE A 65 9.62 -7.55 -2.69
N LYS A 66 9.67 -8.15 -1.50
CA LYS A 66 9.67 -9.60 -1.29
C LYS A 66 8.29 -10.11 -0.90
N ALA A 67 7.53 -9.29 -0.18
CA ALA A 67 6.18 -9.63 0.23
C ALA A 67 5.31 -8.37 0.28
N LEU A 68 4.01 -8.59 0.16
CA LEU A 68 3.00 -7.55 0.24
C LEU A 68 1.74 -8.10 0.91
N PRO A 69 0.81 -7.23 1.35
CA PRO A 69 -0.50 -7.64 1.81
C PRO A 69 -1.22 -8.50 0.75
N ALA A 70 -1.79 -9.63 1.15
CA ALA A 70 -2.49 -10.58 0.28
C ALA A 70 -3.70 -9.96 -0.47
N ILE A 71 -4.20 -8.82 0.02
CA ILE A 71 -5.25 -8.04 -0.63
C ILE A 71 -4.76 -7.33 -1.90
N LEU A 72 -3.47 -7.02 -1.99
CA LEU A 72 -2.87 -6.32 -3.12
C LEU A 72 -2.37 -7.31 -4.18
N SER A 73 -2.34 -6.86 -5.43
CA SER A 73 -1.72 -7.61 -6.53
C SER A 73 -0.25 -7.18 -6.70
N PRO A 74 0.66 -8.08 -7.10
CA PRO A 74 2.08 -7.76 -7.31
C PRO A 74 2.29 -6.53 -8.19
N GLY A 75 1.61 -6.47 -9.34
CA GLY A 75 1.73 -5.36 -10.28
C GLY A 75 1.15 -4.02 -9.81
N LEU A 76 0.42 -3.99 -8.68
CA LEU A 76 -0.01 -2.74 -8.04
C LEU A 76 0.93 -2.30 -6.92
N ALA A 77 1.75 -3.21 -6.37
CA ALA A 77 2.65 -2.90 -5.27
C ALA A 77 3.67 -1.82 -5.65
N GLN A 78 4.21 -1.90 -6.87
CA GLN A 78 5.18 -0.92 -7.38
C GLN A 78 4.57 0.49 -7.49
N SER A 79 3.46 0.63 -8.23
CA SER A 79 2.79 1.92 -8.41
C SER A 79 2.26 2.50 -7.10
N LEU A 80 1.87 1.63 -6.16
CA LEU A 80 1.45 2.04 -4.83
C LEU A 80 2.62 2.62 -4.04
N LEU A 81 3.77 1.93 -4.03
CA LEU A 81 4.96 2.44 -3.33
C LEU A 81 5.41 3.77 -3.91
N ILE A 82 5.48 3.89 -5.24
CA ILE A 82 5.91 5.14 -5.89
C ILE A 82 5.02 6.30 -5.46
N ASP A 83 3.70 6.13 -5.58
CA ASP A 83 2.73 7.20 -5.31
C ASP A 83 2.66 7.56 -3.81
N LEU A 84 2.88 6.59 -2.93
CA LEU A 84 2.98 6.81 -1.49
C LEU A 84 4.25 7.61 -1.15
N LEU A 85 5.38 7.27 -1.76
CA LEU A 85 6.63 8.02 -1.59
C LEU A 85 6.53 9.43 -2.18
N ASP A 86 5.80 9.59 -3.29
CA ASP A 86 5.54 10.88 -3.93
C ASP A 86 4.62 11.75 -3.05
N ALA A 87 3.57 11.18 -2.46
CA ALA A 87 2.69 11.88 -1.52
C ALA A 87 3.44 12.37 -0.27
N ILE A 88 4.32 11.54 0.28
CA ILE A 88 5.18 11.93 1.42
C ILE A 88 6.21 12.99 1.01
N GLU A 89 6.69 12.93 -0.24
CA GLU A 89 7.58 13.95 -0.80
C GLU A 89 6.86 15.29 -1.00
N ASP A 90 5.61 15.28 -1.46
CA ASP A 90 4.81 16.49 -1.63
C ASP A 90 4.44 17.10 -0.26
N ASP A 91 4.13 16.24 0.72
CA ASP A 91 3.80 16.61 2.09
C ASP A 91 5.04 16.78 3.00
N ARG A 92 6.17 17.23 2.43
CA ARG A 92 7.44 17.55 3.13
C ARG A 92 7.34 18.64 4.22
N ARG A 93 6.13 18.97 4.68
CA ARG A 93 5.82 19.94 5.73
C ARG A 93 5.37 19.25 7.03
N GLY A 94 6.21 18.38 7.56
CA GLY A 94 6.17 18.05 8.99
C GLY A 94 5.02 17.15 9.45
N LEU A 95 4.58 16.22 8.60
CA LEU A 95 3.69 15.14 9.04
C LEU A 95 4.32 14.36 10.20
N SER A 96 3.52 14.13 11.24
CA SER A 96 3.87 13.23 12.33
C SER A 96 3.88 11.79 11.84
N MET A 97 4.62 10.90 12.51
CA MET A 97 4.61 9.47 12.18
C MET A 97 3.18 8.87 12.14
N ASP A 98 2.29 9.34 13.00
CA ASP A 98 0.88 8.92 13.02
C ASP A 98 0.13 9.33 11.74
N GLU A 99 0.43 10.52 11.20
CA GLU A 99 -0.18 11.01 9.95
C GLU A 99 0.36 10.24 8.74
N ILE A 100 1.66 9.95 8.73
CA ILE A 100 2.29 9.10 7.71
C ILE A 100 1.66 7.70 7.72
N SER A 101 1.53 7.10 8.90
CA SER A 101 0.85 5.81 9.12
C SER A 101 -0.59 5.82 8.61
N SER A 102 -1.33 6.90 8.87
CA SER A 102 -2.69 7.11 8.38
C SER A 102 -2.74 7.24 6.85
N GLU A 103 -1.81 7.97 6.25
CA GLU A 103 -1.77 8.18 4.80
C GLU A 103 -1.39 6.91 4.05
N ILE A 104 -0.42 6.14 4.57
CA ILE A 104 -0.06 4.81 4.07
C ILE A 104 -1.30 3.91 4.10
N ALA A 105 -1.99 3.86 5.25
CA ALA A 105 -3.20 3.09 5.40
C ALA A 105 -4.31 3.53 4.43
N ALA A 106 -4.49 4.84 4.21
CA ALA A 106 -5.47 5.40 3.29
C ALA A 106 -5.15 5.10 1.81
N SER A 107 -3.88 5.18 1.42
CA SER A 107 -3.42 4.83 0.06
C SER A 107 -3.57 3.34 -0.23
N LEU A 108 -3.18 2.49 0.72
CA LEU A 108 -3.41 1.04 0.67
C LEU A 108 -4.89 0.73 0.55
N ALA A 109 -5.70 1.42 1.34
CA ALA A 109 -7.12 1.27 1.36
C ALA A 109 -7.78 1.58 0.02
N CYS A 110 -7.45 2.74 -0.55
CA CYS A 110 -7.97 3.18 -1.82
C CYS A 110 -7.65 2.18 -2.95
N ARG A 111 -6.39 1.70 -3.01
CA ARG A 111 -5.97 0.73 -4.05
C ARG A 111 -6.57 -0.66 -3.84
N ALA A 112 -6.72 -1.12 -2.61
CA ALA A 112 -7.39 -2.38 -2.31
C ALA A 112 -8.90 -2.31 -2.63
N ALA A 113 -9.56 -1.19 -2.33
CA ALA A 113 -10.97 -0.95 -2.64
C ALA A 113 -11.25 -0.95 -4.15
N ILE A 114 -10.36 -0.34 -4.95
CA ILE A 114 -10.45 -0.35 -6.43
C ILE A 114 -10.50 -1.78 -6.97
N LYS A 115 -9.80 -2.73 -6.34
CA LYS A 115 -9.84 -4.16 -6.72
C LYS A 115 -11.08 -4.88 -6.18
N ILE A 116 -11.53 -4.58 -4.96
CA ILE A 116 -12.75 -5.20 -4.39
C ILE A 116 -13.99 -4.76 -5.18
N ASN A 117 -13.99 -3.55 -5.75
CA ASN A 117 -15.06 -3.05 -6.60
C ASN A 117 -14.91 -3.41 -8.10
N MET A 118 -14.20 -4.51 -8.42
CA MET A 118 -14.38 -5.17 -9.71
C MET A 118 -15.81 -5.72 -9.75
N PRO A 119 -16.61 -5.41 -10.79
CA PRO A 119 -18.07 -5.40 -10.71
C PRO A 119 -18.60 -6.73 -10.19
N LEU A 120 -19.56 -6.67 -9.27
CA LEU A 120 -20.57 -7.72 -9.12
C LEU A 120 -20.94 -8.14 -10.54
N ALA A 121 -20.43 -9.31 -10.95
CA ALA A 121 -20.86 -9.92 -12.18
C ALA A 121 -22.37 -9.95 -12.07
N GLN A 122 -23.03 -9.20 -12.96
CA GLN A 122 -24.47 -9.23 -13.11
C GLN A 122 -24.85 -10.70 -13.10
N GLU A 123 -25.46 -11.11 -12.00
CA GLU A 123 -26.46 -12.15 -11.94
C GLU A 123 -27.23 -12.10 -13.25
N ARG A 124 -26.87 -13.01 -14.17
CA ARG A 124 -27.66 -13.24 -15.36
C ARG A 124 -28.98 -13.79 -14.85
N CYS A 125 -29.96 -12.91 -14.75
CA CYS A 125 -31.36 -13.29 -14.61
C CYS A 125 -31.66 -14.32 -15.69
N THR A 126 -31.99 -15.51 -15.21
CA THR A 126 -32.76 -16.53 -15.92
C THR A 126 -33.99 -15.86 -16.53
N GLY A 127 -34.22 -16.07 -17.83
CA GLY A 127 -35.40 -15.61 -18.57
C GLY A 127 -35.35 -16.09 -19.99
#